data_AF-A0A1H7KVZ0-F1
#
_entry.id   AF-A0A1H7KVZ0-F1
#
_cell.length_a   1.000
_cell.length_b   1.000
_cell.length_c   1.000
_cell.angle_alpha   90.00
_cell.angle_beta   90.00
_cell.angle_gamma   90.00
#
_symmetry.space_group_name_H-M   'P 1'
#
loop_
_entity.id
_entity.type
_entity.pdbx_description
1 polymer ?
#
loop_
_entity_poly.entity_id
_entity_poly.type
_entity_poly.pdbx_seq_one_letter_code
_entity_poly.pdbx_strand_id
1 'polypeptide(L)'
;MTAVTEQRPKTRGGFVVSMDLAESMLSRRGVSVNSIADIVLKLQQRYHPTLTIAQCEESVRAVLGKREVQYTLYTGIALDELAEKKLLPEPLQSIMEQDEPLYGVDETMALGVTSIYGMIGLTSFGYLDKEKIGVIEILNEKTDGIHVFLDDLVAGIAAAASSRIAHNNPDAAHYAAGSD
;
A
#
# COMPACT_ATOMS: atom_id res chain seq x y z
N MET A 1 57.11 5.94 -4.47
CA MET A 1 56.11 6.94 -4.90
C MET A 1 54.76 6.43 -4.43
N THR A 2 54.39 6.83 -3.22
CA THR A 2 53.29 6.26 -2.44
C THR A 2 52.04 7.05 -2.77
N ALA A 3 51.09 6.45 -3.48
CA ALA A 3 49.78 7.07 -3.70
C ALA A 3 48.92 6.85 -2.45
N VAL A 4 48.75 7.92 -1.68
CA VAL A 4 47.81 8.02 -0.58
C VAL A 4 46.41 8.03 -1.20
N THR A 5 45.66 6.92 -1.07
CA THR A 5 44.22 6.93 -1.33
C THR A 5 43.51 7.66 -0.20
N GLU A 6 43.16 8.91 -0.48
CA GLU A 6 42.26 9.75 0.32
C GLU A 6 40.91 9.03 0.50
N GLN A 7 40.61 8.62 1.73
CA GLN A 7 39.27 8.15 2.10
C GLN A 7 38.33 9.36 2.10
N ARG A 8 37.40 9.40 1.14
CA ARG A 8 36.27 10.33 1.18
C ARG A 8 35.47 10.12 2.47
N PRO A 9 35.04 11.20 3.15
CA PRO A 9 34.26 11.07 4.37
C PRO A 9 32.90 10.41 4.05
N LYS A 10 32.61 9.29 4.71
CA LYS A 10 31.25 8.71 4.73
C LYS A 10 30.37 9.59 5.59
N THR A 11 29.71 10.57 4.99
CA THR A 11 28.51 11.17 5.59
C THR A 11 27.43 10.09 5.64
N ARG A 12 27.31 9.37 6.76
CA ARG A 12 26.13 8.57 7.08
C ARG A 12 24.97 9.52 7.41
N GLY A 13 24.47 10.23 6.41
CA GLY A 13 23.11 10.73 6.44
C GLY A 13 22.21 9.51 6.25
N GLY A 14 21.68 8.96 7.35
CA GLY A 14 20.73 7.87 7.24
C GLY A 14 19.58 8.32 6.34
N PHE A 15 19.30 7.57 5.28
CA PHE A 15 18.08 7.76 4.50
C PHE A 15 16.93 7.36 5.43
N VAL A 16 16.37 8.35 6.13
CA VAL A 16 15.16 8.13 6.92
C VAL A 16 14.05 7.95 5.91
N VAL A 17 13.60 6.71 5.76
CA VAL A 17 12.35 6.40 5.06
C VAL A 17 11.25 7.17 5.79
N SER A 18 10.73 8.22 5.15
CA SER A 18 9.74 9.11 5.77
C SER A 18 8.35 8.82 5.22
N MET A 19 7.35 8.95 6.10
CA MET A 19 5.94 8.90 5.73
C MET A 19 5.61 9.95 4.65
N ASP A 20 6.22 11.13 4.75
CA ASP A 20 6.09 12.22 3.78
C ASP A 20 6.50 11.80 2.36
N LEU A 21 7.54 10.96 2.22
CA LEU A 21 7.95 10.44 0.92
C LEU A 21 6.90 9.46 0.37
N ALA A 22 6.36 8.57 1.20
CA ALA A 22 5.30 7.64 0.78
C ALA A 22 4.03 8.39 0.32
N GLU A 23 3.59 9.39 1.08
CA GLU A 23 2.44 10.23 0.71
C GLU A 23 2.70 11.03 -0.56
N SER A 24 3.89 11.61 -0.71
CA SER A 24 4.30 12.32 -1.94
C SER A 24 4.31 11.38 -3.15
N MET A 25 4.81 10.15 -2.98
CA MET A 25 4.84 9.15 -4.04
C MET A 25 3.45 8.69 -4.48
N LEU A 26 2.49 8.57 -3.56
CA LEU A 26 1.08 8.32 -3.88
C LEU A 26 0.46 9.53 -4.58
N SER A 27 0.70 10.73 -4.04
CA SER A 27 0.09 11.96 -4.54
C SER A 27 0.50 12.26 -5.98
N ARG A 28 1.76 12.02 -6.37
CA ARG A 28 2.21 12.22 -7.75
C ARG A 28 1.56 11.25 -8.75
N ARG A 29 1.04 10.11 -8.26
CA ARG A 29 0.26 9.15 -9.05
C ARG A 29 -1.26 9.37 -8.92
N GLY A 30 -1.67 10.49 -8.32
CA GLY A 30 -3.08 10.85 -8.19
C GLY A 30 -3.83 10.19 -7.03
N VAL A 31 -3.12 9.57 -6.08
CA VAL A 31 -3.71 8.94 -4.90
C VAL A 31 -3.45 9.77 -3.66
N SER A 32 -4.50 10.13 -2.92
CA SER A 32 -4.40 10.83 -1.64
C SER A 32 -4.69 9.90 -0.47
N VAL A 33 -4.18 10.22 0.73
CA VAL A 33 -4.54 9.50 1.96
C VAL A 33 -6.05 9.51 2.18
N ASN A 34 -6.71 10.64 1.90
CA ASN A 34 -8.15 10.80 2.05
C ASN A 34 -8.92 9.84 1.12
N SER A 35 -8.51 9.69 -0.14
CA SER A 35 -9.15 8.76 -1.08
C SER A 35 -9.00 7.29 -0.68
N ILE A 36 -7.91 6.91 0.00
CA ILE A 36 -7.76 5.58 0.59
C ILE A 36 -8.68 5.45 1.82
N ALA A 37 -8.74 6.50 2.65
CA ALA A 37 -9.58 6.54 3.84
C ALA A 37 -11.08 6.41 3.53
N ASP A 38 -11.56 6.94 2.39
CA ASP A 38 -12.94 6.75 1.93
C ASP A 38 -13.28 5.27 1.69
N ILE A 39 -12.34 4.52 1.11
CA ILE A 39 -12.47 3.06 0.91
C ILE A 39 -12.55 2.38 2.28
N VAL A 40 -11.65 2.73 3.20
CA VAL A 40 -11.63 2.18 4.57
C VAL A 40 -12.95 2.45 5.28
N LEU A 41 -13.47 3.68 5.18
CA LEU A 41 -14.75 4.05 5.76
C LEU A 41 -15.87 3.19 5.19
N LYS A 42 -15.94 3.03 3.86
CA LYS A 42 -16.95 2.18 3.21
C LYS A 42 -16.88 0.72 3.67
N LEU A 43 -15.69 0.17 3.86
CA LEU A 43 -15.51 -1.20 4.37
C LEU A 43 -15.99 -1.36 5.82
N GLN A 44 -15.74 -0.35 6.66
CA GLN A 44 -15.93 -0.46 8.11
C GLN A 44 -17.24 0.12 8.63
N GLN A 45 -17.91 1.00 7.88
CA GLN A 45 -19.09 1.75 8.34
C GLN A 45 -20.25 0.85 8.78
N ARG A 46 -20.41 -0.33 8.15
CA ARG A 46 -21.45 -1.30 8.55
C ARG A 46 -21.22 -1.94 9.92
N TYR A 47 -19.98 -1.96 10.38
CA TYR A 47 -19.56 -2.55 11.64
C TYR A 47 -19.33 -1.49 12.72
N HIS A 48 -18.92 -0.30 12.31
CA HIS A 48 -18.60 0.84 13.17
C HIS A 48 -19.38 2.08 12.68
N PRO A 49 -20.67 2.21 13.00
CA PRO A 49 -21.51 3.30 12.47
C PRO A 49 -21.04 4.71 12.86
N THR A 50 -20.27 4.83 13.94
CA THR A 50 -19.70 6.08 14.46
C THR A 50 -18.29 6.36 13.96
N LEU A 51 -17.73 5.49 13.10
CA LEU A 51 -16.40 5.66 12.53
C LEU A 51 -16.35 6.93 11.68
N THR A 52 -15.36 7.76 11.97
CA THR A 52 -15.14 9.02 11.25
C THR A 52 -14.05 8.87 10.19
N ILE A 53 -14.13 9.69 9.13
CA ILE A 53 -13.10 9.73 8.10
C ILE A 53 -11.70 10.05 8.68
N ALA A 54 -11.62 10.89 9.72
CA ALA A 54 -10.36 11.22 10.38
C ALA A 54 -9.68 9.99 11.02
N GLN A 55 -10.47 9.07 11.62
CA GLN A 55 -9.95 7.81 12.17
C GLN A 55 -9.50 6.84 11.07
N CYS A 56 -10.18 6.86 9.91
CA CYS A 56 -9.76 6.13 8.72
C CYS A 56 -8.41 6.66 8.21
N GLU A 57 -8.26 7.97 8.05
CA GLU A 57 -7.00 8.58 7.63
C GLU A 57 -5.86 8.31 8.61
N GLU A 58 -6.12 8.38 9.92
CA GLU A 58 -5.14 8.02 10.95
C GLU A 58 -4.66 6.56 10.77
N SER A 59 -5.59 5.65 10.48
CA SER A 59 -5.27 4.25 10.23
C SER A 59 -4.47 4.04 8.94
N VAL A 60 -4.82 4.76 7.86
CA VAL A 60 -4.03 4.74 6.62
C VAL A 60 -2.61 5.23 6.87
N ARG A 61 -2.43 6.36 7.56
CA ARG A 61 -1.10 6.89 7.91
C ARG A 61 -0.32 5.94 8.82
N ALA A 62 -0.98 5.27 9.75
CA ALA A 62 -0.35 4.26 10.60
C ALA A 62 0.19 3.07 9.80
N VAL A 63 -0.53 2.65 8.75
CA VAL A 63 -0.07 1.62 7.79
C VAL A 63 1.10 2.14 6.96
N LEU A 64 0.99 3.34 6.39
CA LEU A 64 2.05 3.99 5.61
C LEU A 64 3.31 4.28 6.44
N GLY A 65 3.20 4.38 7.76
CA GLY A 65 4.32 4.53 8.69
C GLY A 65 5.14 3.25 8.90
N LYS A 66 4.73 2.11 8.34
CA LYS A 66 5.45 0.83 8.45
C LYS A 66 6.50 0.73 7.36
N ARG A 67 7.73 0.37 7.74
CA ARG A 67 8.86 0.26 6.81
C ARG A 67 8.61 -0.77 5.72
N GLU A 68 8.02 -1.90 6.08
CA GLU A 68 7.66 -2.94 5.10
C GLU A 68 6.68 -2.40 4.05
N VAL A 69 5.65 -1.64 4.46
CA VAL A 69 4.71 -0.99 3.52
C VAL A 69 5.42 0.01 2.63
N GLN A 70 6.29 0.84 3.19
CA GLN A 70 7.03 1.85 2.45
C GLN A 70 7.92 1.21 1.38
N TYR A 71 8.67 0.15 1.73
CA TYR A 71 9.52 -0.55 0.75
C TYR A 71 8.72 -1.20 -0.37
N THR A 72 7.59 -1.84 -0.04
CA THR A 72 6.69 -2.41 -1.04
C THR A 72 6.13 -1.31 -1.95
N LEU A 73 5.66 -0.20 -1.39
CA LEU A 73 5.11 0.93 -2.12
C LEU A 73 6.14 1.55 -3.07
N TYR A 74 7.37 1.76 -2.60
CA TYR A 74 8.43 2.32 -3.43
C TYR A 74 8.79 1.41 -4.59
N THR A 75 8.83 0.10 -4.34
CA THR A 75 9.16 -0.90 -5.34
C THR A 75 8.09 -0.95 -6.43
N GLY A 76 6.81 -1.08 -6.05
CA GLY A 76 5.71 -1.17 -7.01
C GLY A 76 5.58 0.08 -7.86
N ILE A 77 5.59 1.27 -7.23
CA ILE A 77 5.50 2.52 -7.98
C ILE A 77 6.71 2.72 -8.91
N ALA A 78 7.91 2.29 -8.51
CA ALA A 78 9.08 2.38 -9.39
C ALA A 78 8.93 1.46 -10.62
N LEU A 79 8.36 0.26 -10.46
CA LEU A 79 8.13 -0.67 -11.57
C LEU A 79 7.10 -0.11 -12.56
N ASP A 80 5.99 0.42 -12.07
CA ASP A 80 5.01 1.15 -12.89
C ASP A 80 5.68 2.26 -13.72
N GLU A 81 6.45 3.14 -13.07
CA GLU A 81 7.07 4.27 -13.77
C GLU A 81 8.17 3.85 -14.75
N LEU A 82 8.86 2.75 -14.48
CA LEU A 82 9.84 2.19 -15.40
C LEU A 82 9.14 1.57 -16.62
N ALA A 83 8.00 0.91 -16.41
CA ALA A 83 7.16 0.42 -17.48
C ALA A 83 6.65 1.59 -18.34
N GLU A 84 6.15 2.67 -17.74
CA GLU A 84 5.69 3.87 -18.46
C GLU A 84 6.80 4.46 -19.35
N LYS A 85 8.04 4.43 -18.87
CA LYS A 85 9.22 4.94 -19.59
C LYS A 85 9.80 3.95 -20.59
N LYS A 86 9.23 2.75 -20.72
CA LYS A 86 9.73 1.64 -21.54
C LYS A 86 11.17 1.23 -21.22
N LEU A 87 11.51 1.21 -19.94
CA LEU A 87 12.85 0.90 -19.43
C LEU A 87 12.97 -0.51 -18.84
N LEU A 88 11.88 -1.29 -18.82
CA LEU A 88 11.93 -2.67 -18.36
C LEU A 88 12.45 -3.59 -19.49
N PRO A 89 13.15 -4.68 -19.14
CA PRO A 89 13.52 -5.70 -20.12
C PRO A 89 12.29 -6.48 -20.58
N GLU A 90 12.32 -7.00 -21.81
CA GLU A 90 11.35 -8.00 -22.24
C GLU A 90 11.59 -9.35 -21.55
N PRO A 91 10.55 -10.13 -21.21
CA PRO A 91 9.12 -9.89 -21.53
C PRO A 91 8.37 -9.03 -20.51
N LEU A 92 9.04 -8.55 -19.45
CA LEU A 92 8.38 -7.84 -18.35
C LEU A 92 7.73 -6.53 -18.81
N GLN A 93 8.37 -5.81 -19.74
CA GLN A 93 7.79 -4.61 -20.34
C GLN A 93 6.42 -4.89 -20.97
N SER A 94 6.34 -5.90 -21.84
CA SER A 94 5.09 -6.30 -22.49
C SER A 94 4.03 -6.77 -21.49
N ILE A 95 4.44 -7.47 -20.43
CA ILE A 95 3.55 -7.93 -19.35
C ILE A 95 2.91 -6.75 -18.63
N MET A 96 3.73 -5.75 -18.27
CA MET A 96 3.27 -4.56 -17.55
C MET A 96 2.39 -3.65 -18.42
N GLU A 97 2.72 -3.50 -19.71
CA GLU A 97 1.91 -2.67 -20.63
C GLU A 97 0.54 -3.27 -20.93
N GLN A 98 0.40 -4.59 -20.84
CA GLN A 98 -0.85 -5.31 -21.12
C GLN A 98 -1.69 -5.56 -19.87
N ASP A 99 -1.15 -5.28 -18.68
CA ASP A 99 -1.77 -5.67 -17.41
C ASP A 99 -2.18 -7.15 -17.45
N GLU A 100 -1.19 -8.01 -17.74
CA GLU A 100 -1.41 -9.44 -18.06
C GLU A 100 -2.13 -10.16 -16.91
N PRO A 101 -3.35 -10.70 -17.10
CA PRO A 101 -4.15 -11.28 -16.00
C PRO A 101 -3.53 -12.48 -15.26
N LEU A 102 -2.45 -13.07 -15.79
CA LEU A 102 -1.71 -14.16 -15.16
C LEU A 102 -0.42 -13.69 -14.45
N TYR A 103 -0.09 -12.41 -14.54
CA TYR A 103 0.96 -11.79 -13.74
C TYR A 103 0.39 -11.50 -12.35
N GLY A 104 0.97 -12.12 -11.32
CA GLY A 104 0.42 -12.09 -9.95
C GLY A 104 1.35 -11.48 -8.90
N VAL A 105 2.34 -10.69 -9.33
CA VAL A 105 3.46 -10.25 -8.47
C VAL A 105 3.08 -9.03 -7.64
N ASP A 106 2.35 -8.12 -8.26
CA ASP A 106 1.55 -7.03 -7.73
C ASP A 106 0.65 -7.47 -6.57
N GLU A 107 -0.23 -8.46 -6.75
CA GLU A 107 -1.07 -8.95 -5.65
C GLU A 107 -0.21 -9.63 -4.58
N THR A 108 0.84 -10.37 -4.96
CA THR A 108 1.77 -10.97 -3.98
C THR A 108 2.40 -9.91 -3.08
N MET A 109 2.77 -8.75 -3.65
CA MET A 109 3.30 -7.61 -2.91
C MET A 109 2.23 -6.95 -2.03
N ALA A 110 1.01 -6.76 -2.56
CA ALA A 110 -0.12 -6.23 -1.80
C ALA A 110 -0.53 -7.14 -0.63
N LEU A 111 -0.50 -8.46 -0.80
CA LEU A 111 -0.72 -9.44 0.26
C LEU A 111 0.28 -9.27 1.41
N GLY A 112 1.53 -8.96 1.09
CA GLY A 112 2.55 -8.60 2.09
C GLY A 112 2.14 -7.40 2.95
N VAL A 113 1.54 -6.37 2.33
CA VAL A 113 1.02 -5.19 3.04
C VAL A 113 -0.14 -5.57 3.96
N THR A 114 -1.09 -6.36 3.47
CA THR A 114 -2.28 -6.75 4.26
C THR A 114 -1.90 -7.51 5.53
N SER A 115 -0.88 -8.36 5.45
CA SER A 115 -0.47 -9.27 6.52
C SER A 115 0.11 -8.56 7.74
N ILE A 116 0.53 -7.30 7.60
CA ILE A 116 1.12 -6.50 8.70
C ILE A 116 0.13 -6.27 9.85
N TYR A 117 -1.17 -6.26 9.55
CA TYR A 117 -2.25 -6.12 10.54
C TYR A 117 -3.09 -7.40 10.64
N GLY A 118 -2.49 -8.56 10.37
CA GLY A 118 -3.12 -9.87 10.51
C GLY A 118 -3.97 -10.30 9.32
N MET A 119 -4.50 -11.52 9.41
CA MET A 119 -5.16 -12.19 8.28
C MET A 119 -6.55 -11.66 7.94
N ILE A 120 -7.16 -10.82 8.80
CA ILE A 120 -8.48 -10.23 8.52
C ILE A 120 -8.42 -9.30 7.30
N GLY A 121 -7.28 -8.63 7.10
CA GLY A 121 -7.06 -7.78 5.92
C GLY A 121 -7.12 -8.56 4.60
N LEU A 122 -6.80 -9.86 4.61
CA LEU A 122 -6.75 -10.67 3.38
C LEU A 122 -8.08 -10.73 2.64
N THR A 123 -9.18 -10.92 3.37
CA THR A 123 -10.52 -11.01 2.77
C THR A 123 -11.00 -9.65 2.28
N SER A 124 -10.63 -8.57 2.97
CA SER A 124 -10.91 -7.20 2.52
C SER A 124 -10.14 -6.89 1.24
N PHE A 125 -8.87 -7.29 1.14
CA PHE A 125 -8.07 -7.11 -0.06
C PHE A 125 -8.67 -7.82 -1.27
N GLY A 126 -8.96 -9.12 -1.16
CA GLY A 126 -9.57 -9.85 -2.28
C GLY A 126 -10.93 -9.30 -2.71
N TYR A 127 -11.69 -8.69 -1.79
CA TYR A 127 -12.91 -7.96 -2.14
C TYR A 127 -12.60 -6.67 -2.90
N LEU A 128 -11.63 -5.87 -2.43
CA LEU A 128 -11.25 -4.60 -3.06
C LEU A 128 -10.63 -4.80 -4.45
N ASP A 129 -9.76 -5.80 -4.59
CA ASP A 129 -9.14 -6.17 -5.86
C ASP A 129 -10.21 -6.58 -6.88
N LYS A 130 -11.19 -7.38 -6.47
CA LYS A 130 -12.26 -7.78 -7.39
C LYS A 130 -13.22 -6.64 -7.76
N GLU A 131 -13.64 -5.84 -6.79
CA GLU A 131 -14.69 -4.84 -6.99
C GLU A 131 -14.15 -3.48 -7.44
N LYS A 132 -12.82 -3.27 -7.35
CA LYS A 132 -12.09 -2.05 -7.71
C LYS A 132 -12.88 -0.77 -7.36
N ILE A 133 -13.04 -0.45 -6.07
CA ILE A 133 -13.88 0.68 -5.63
C ILE A 133 -13.09 1.98 -5.39
N GLY A 134 -13.73 3.12 -5.62
CA GLY A 134 -13.17 4.43 -5.26
C GLY A 134 -11.95 4.79 -6.10
N VAL A 135 -10.85 5.18 -5.46
CA VAL A 135 -9.63 5.53 -6.22
C VAL A 135 -9.02 4.33 -6.96
N ILE A 136 -9.30 3.10 -6.53
CA ILE A 136 -8.84 1.88 -7.23
C ILE A 136 -9.51 1.79 -8.61
N GLU A 137 -10.82 2.09 -8.70
CA GLU A 137 -11.56 2.16 -9.97
C GLU A 137 -10.91 3.15 -10.93
N ILE A 138 -10.60 4.35 -10.41
CA ILE A 138 -10.01 5.44 -11.17
C ILE A 138 -8.62 5.04 -11.71
N LEU A 139 -7.82 4.33 -10.91
CA LEU A 139 -6.50 3.85 -11.36
C LEU A 139 -6.64 2.79 -12.46
N ASN A 140 -7.61 1.89 -12.32
CA ASN A 140 -7.86 0.81 -13.28
C ASN A 140 -8.42 1.32 -14.63
N GLU A 141 -9.24 2.37 -14.62
CA GLU A 141 -9.82 2.95 -15.85
C GLU A 141 -8.88 3.91 -16.58
N LYS A 142 -7.85 4.42 -15.89
CA LYS A 142 -6.94 5.42 -16.45
C LYS A 142 -5.99 4.79 -17.47
N THR A 143 -6.01 5.35 -18.68
CA THR A 143 -5.08 5.01 -19.75
C THR A 143 -3.86 5.93 -19.81
N ASP A 144 -3.77 6.95 -18.93
CA ASP A 144 -2.71 7.96 -18.94
C ASP A 144 -1.47 7.57 -18.08
N GLY A 145 -1.37 6.31 -17.68
CA GLY A 145 -0.23 5.74 -16.95
C GLY A 145 -0.30 4.22 -16.89
N ILE A 146 0.70 3.58 -16.27
CA ILE A 146 0.69 2.15 -15.95
C ILE A 146 0.51 2.01 -14.44
N HIS A 147 -0.53 1.32 -14.01
CA HIS A 147 -0.93 1.23 -12.61
C HIS A 147 -1.01 -0.19 -12.06
N VAL A 148 -0.35 -1.16 -12.72
CA VAL A 148 -0.37 -2.60 -12.40
C VAL A 148 -0.03 -2.85 -10.93
N PHE A 149 0.99 -2.20 -10.37
CA PHE A 149 1.26 -2.36 -8.93
C PHE A 149 0.42 -1.43 -8.06
N LEU A 150 0.12 -0.22 -8.53
CA LEU A 150 -0.38 0.85 -7.66
C LEU A 150 -1.80 0.57 -7.14
N ASP A 151 -2.70 0.08 -7.98
CA ASP A 151 -4.09 -0.17 -7.61
C ASP A 151 -4.20 -1.26 -6.53
N ASP A 152 -3.44 -2.34 -6.65
CA ASP A 152 -3.34 -3.42 -5.67
C ASP A 152 -2.66 -2.99 -4.38
N LEU A 153 -1.61 -2.17 -4.47
CA LEU A 153 -0.97 -1.61 -3.28
C LEU A 153 -1.92 -0.69 -2.51
N VAL A 154 -2.74 0.10 -3.22
CA VAL A 154 -3.79 0.92 -2.60
C VAL A 154 -4.85 0.03 -1.95
N ALA A 155 -5.28 -1.03 -2.62
CA ALA A 155 -6.20 -2.02 -2.05
C ALA A 155 -5.61 -2.67 -0.78
N GLY A 156 -4.34 -3.07 -0.82
CA GLY A 156 -3.62 -3.66 0.30
C GLY A 156 -3.50 -2.72 1.50
N ILE A 157 -3.20 -1.43 1.26
CA ILE A 157 -3.12 -0.40 2.31
C ILE A 157 -4.52 -0.17 2.94
N ALA A 158 -5.57 -0.06 2.12
CA ALA A 158 -6.93 0.11 2.61
C ALA A 158 -7.38 -1.11 3.44
N ALA A 159 -7.08 -2.32 2.98
CA ALA A 159 -7.37 -3.56 3.69
C ALA A 159 -6.60 -3.67 5.02
N ALA A 160 -5.32 -3.31 5.05
CA ALA A 160 -4.51 -3.26 6.27
C ALA A 160 -5.06 -2.23 7.28
N ALA A 161 -5.44 -1.03 6.82
CA ALA A 161 -6.03 0.01 7.64
C ALA A 161 -7.40 -0.41 8.21
N SER A 162 -8.21 -1.06 7.38
CA SER A 162 -9.48 -1.68 7.77
C SER A 162 -9.26 -2.74 8.86
N SER A 163 -8.26 -3.62 8.72
CA SER A 163 -7.90 -4.62 9.73
C SER A 163 -7.43 -3.97 11.04
N ARG A 164 -6.61 -2.91 10.98
CA ARG A 164 -6.19 -2.15 12.17
C ARG A 164 -7.39 -1.60 12.95
N ILE A 165 -8.38 -1.04 12.26
CA ILE A 165 -9.60 -0.52 12.90
C ILE A 165 -10.37 -1.64 13.58
N ALA A 166 -10.57 -2.77 12.87
CA ALA A 166 -11.29 -3.92 13.41
C ALA A 166 -10.62 -4.49 14.68
N HIS A 167 -9.30 -4.58 14.71
CA HIS A 167 -8.54 -5.03 15.88
C HIS A 167 -8.61 -4.09 17.08
N ASN A 168 -8.82 -2.79 16.84
CA ASN A 168 -8.95 -1.77 17.89
C ASN A 168 -10.40 -1.51 18.29
N ASN A 169 -11.36 -2.35 17.87
CA ASN A 169 -12.76 -2.19 18.23
C ASN A 169 -12.95 -2.45 19.75
N PRO A 170 -13.37 -1.45 20.54
CA PRO A 170 -13.61 -1.61 21.98
C PRO A 170 -14.79 -2.54 22.30
N ASP A 171 -15.71 -2.75 21.36
CA ASP A 171 -16.87 -3.65 21.52
C ASP A 171 -16.53 -5.11 21.19
N ALA A 172 -15.27 -5.41 20.83
CA ALA A 172 -14.83 -6.77 20.58
C ALA A 172 -14.94 -7.64 21.85
N ALA A 173 -15.40 -8.88 21.69
CA ALA A 173 -15.57 -9.79 22.81
C ALA A 173 -14.23 -10.09 23.51
N HIS A 174 -14.17 -9.84 24.82
CA HIS A 174 -13.04 -10.23 25.65
C HIS A 174 -13.33 -11.57 26.32
N TYR A 175 -12.57 -12.60 25.93
CA TYR A 175 -12.63 -13.91 26.55
C TYR A 175 -11.54 -14.01 27.62
N ALA A 176 -11.92 -13.97 28.89
CA ALA A 176 -11.01 -14.28 29.98
C ALA A 176 -10.87 -15.81 30.10
N ALA A 177 -9.65 -16.30 30.33
CA ALA A 177 -9.47 -17.68 30.77
C ALA A 177 -10.11 -17.83 32.15
N GLY A 178 -10.97 -18.84 32.32
CA GLY A 178 -11.48 -19.21 33.63
C GLY A 178 -10.30 -19.53 34.54
N SER A 179 -10.23 -18.89 35.71
CA SER A 179 -9.31 -19.30 36.76
C SER A 179 -9.88 -20.53 37.45
N ASP A 180 -9.39 -21.71 37.07
CA ASP A 180 -9.54 -22.95 37.85
C ASP A 180 -8.60 -22.96 39.07
#